data_AF-A0A7S0YWM0-F1
#
_entry.id   AF-A0A7S0YWM0-F1
#
_cell.length_a   1.000
_cell.length_b   1.000
_cell.length_c   1.000
_cell.angle_alpha   90.00
_cell.angle_beta   90.00
_cell.angle_gamma   90.00
#
_symmetry.space_group_name_H-M   'P 1'
#
loop_
_entity.id
_entity.type
_entity.pdbx_description
1 polymer ?
#
loop_
_entity_poly.entity_id
_entity_poly.type
_entity_poly.pdbx_seq_one_letter_code
_entity_poly.pdbx_strand_id
1 'polypeptide(L)'
;LGNLTAGSGDLAVERESEPRVVVLGANCSNQVVGRFDCGVLFDELPSFSPDGTVRFVQAVSQYGLAEVEAEVGNTGVAGPPQEGFERVVLRIRIAAVNQPPSCSFPHPVFATQDAGPVEKG
;
A
#
# COMPACT_ATOMS: atom_id res chain seq x y z
N LEU A 1 30.21 28.82 -25.82
CA LEU A 1 28.90 28.92 -25.16
C LEU A 1 27.99 27.90 -25.83
N GLY A 2 27.90 26.69 -25.28
CA GLY A 2 27.11 25.60 -25.84
C GLY A 2 25.74 25.57 -25.19
N ASN A 3 24.68 25.69 -25.99
CA ASN A 3 23.31 25.55 -25.50
C ASN A 3 23.01 24.07 -25.30
N LEU A 4 22.68 23.69 -24.06
CA LEU A 4 22.01 22.45 -23.74
C LEU A 4 20.51 22.69 -23.92
N THR A 5 19.92 22.20 -25.01
CA THR A 5 18.48 21.99 -25.10
C THR A 5 18.21 20.55 -24.71
N ALA A 6 17.62 20.35 -23.53
CA ALA A 6 16.91 19.10 -23.23
C ALA A 6 15.57 19.16 -23.97
N GLY A 7 15.25 18.13 -24.75
CA GLY A 7 14.03 18.02 -25.57
C GLY A 7 14.27 18.28 -27.06
N SER A 8 13.52 17.59 -27.93
CA SER A 8 13.63 17.77 -29.39
C SER A 8 13.05 19.10 -29.88
N GLY A 9 12.34 19.82 -29.01
CA GLY A 9 11.62 21.05 -29.35
C GLY A 9 10.29 20.80 -30.09
N ASP A 10 9.92 19.54 -30.31
CA ASP A 10 8.71 19.14 -31.01
C ASP A 10 7.65 18.58 -30.04
N LEU A 11 6.61 19.38 -29.77
CA LEU A 11 5.48 19.01 -28.91
C LEU A 11 4.70 17.78 -29.40
N ALA A 12 4.77 17.45 -30.71
CA ALA A 12 4.12 16.25 -31.24
C ALA A 12 4.86 14.98 -30.79
N VAL A 13 6.20 15.01 -30.79
CA VAL A 13 7.06 13.90 -30.33
C VAL A 13 6.96 13.76 -28.81
N GLU A 14 6.89 14.85 -28.06
CA GLU A 14 6.75 14.75 -26.59
C GLU A 14 5.34 14.28 -26.16
N ARG A 15 4.30 14.50 -26.96
CA ARG A 15 2.93 13.98 -26.71
C ARG A 15 2.74 12.49 -27.01
N GLU A 16 3.63 11.86 -27.78
CA GLU A 16 3.57 10.43 -28.10
C GLU A 16 4.32 9.55 -27.08
N SER A 17 4.87 10.16 -26.03
CA SER A 17 5.62 9.49 -24.99
C SER A 17 4.65 9.00 -23.89
N GLU A 18 4.48 7.68 -23.75
CA GLU A 18 3.55 7.11 -22.76
C GLU A 18 4.24 6.93 -21.39
N PRO A 19 3.69 7.53 -20.30
CA PRO A 19 4.20 7.28 -18.97
C PRO A 19 4.00 5.81 -18.59
N ARG A 20 5.02 5.22 -17.99
CA ARG A 20 4.99 3.81 -17.56
C ARG A 20 5.30 3.71 -16.08
N VAL A 21 4.45 2.97 -15.37
CA VAL A 21 4.67 2.62 -13.97
C VAL A 21 4.79 1.11 -13.84
N VAL A 22 5.89 0.65 -13.24
CA VAL A 22 6.15 -0.77 -12.95
C VAL A 22 6.24 -0.95 -11.45
N VAL A 23 5.37 -1.77 -10.87
CA VAL A 23 5.46 -2.12 -9.46
C VAL A 23 6.59 -3.15 -9.28
N LEU A 24 7.56 -2.81 -8.44
CA LEU A 24 8.68 -3.70 -8.11
C LEU A 24 8.35 -4.59 -6.92
N GLY A 25 7.58 -4.08 -5.96
CA GLY A 25 7.16 -4.83 -4.79
C GLY A 25 6.34 -4.00 -3.81
N ALA A 26 5.77 -4.68 -2.83
CA ALA A 26 5.02 -4.05 -1.74
C ALA A 26 5.40 -4.68 -0.40
N ASN A 27 5.53 -3.83 0.61
CA ASN A 27 5.77 -4.22 1.99
C ASN A 27 4.62 -3.72 2.86
N CYS A 28 3.94 -4.65 3.53
CA CYS A 28 2.80 -4.32 4.38
C CYS A 28 3.12 -4.57 5.85
N SER A 29 2.66 -3.66 6.71
CA SER A 29 2.88 -3.76 8.15
C SER A 29 1.81 -3.07 8.98
N ASN A 30 1.73 -3.42 10.25
CA ASN A 30 0.98 -2.67 11.26
C ASN A 30 1.73 -2.67 12.60
N GLN A 31 1.24 -1.86 13.54
CA GLN A 31 1.85 -1.67 14.86
C GLN A 31 1.75 -2.90 15.77
N VAL A 32 0.88 -3.86 15.47
CA VAL A 32 0.54 -4.99 16.36
C VAL A 32 1.28 -6.27 15.97
N VAL A 33 1.32 -6.57 14.67
CA VAL A 33 1.80 -7.82 14.07
C VAL A 33 3.15 -7.63 13.38
N GLY A 34 3.57 -6.39 13.11
CA GLY A 34 4.79 -6.11 12.33
C GLY A 34 4.56 -6.29 10.83
N ARG A 35 5.54 -6.84 10.10
CA ARG A 35 5.45 -7.08 8.64
C ARG A 35 4.60 -8.32 8.35
N PHE A 36 3.70 -8.21 7.39
CA PHE A 36 2.84 -9.31 6.95
C PHE A 36 2.55 -9.21 5.44
N ASP A 37 1.89 -10.23 4.89
CA ASP A 37 1.55 -10.29 3.47
C ASP A 37 0.52 -9.22 3.07
N CYS A 38 0.73 -8.55 1.94
CA CYS A 38 -0.14 -7.45 1.52
C CYS A 38 -1.57 -7.88 1.15
N GLY A 39 -1.80 -9.16 0.84
CA GLY A 39 -3.15 -9.72 0.68
C GLY A 39 -4.00 -9.66 1.96
N VAL A 40 -3.39 -9.36 3.11
CA VAL A 40 -4.13 -9.08 4.35
C VAL A 40 -4.76 -7.68 4.33
N LEU A 41 -4.13 -6.68 3.68
CA LEU A 41 -4.69 -5.31 3.63
C LEU A 41 -5.60 -5.09 2.42
N PHE A 42 -5.42 -5.86 1.35
CA PHE A 42 -6.08 -5.61 0.07
C PHE A 42 -6.67 -6.89 -0.50
N ASP A 43 -7.95 -6.84 -0.87
CA ASP A 43 -8.59 -7.88 -1.68
C ASP A 43 -8.10 -7.79 -3.15
N GLU A 44 -7.74 -6.58 -3.60
CA GLU A 44 -7.05 -6.32 -4.86
C GLU A 44 -5.84 -5.42 -4.62
N LEU A 45 -4.65 -5.92 -4.96
CA LEU A 45 -3.39 -5.20 -4.74
C LEU A 45 -3.35 -3.86 -5.49
N PRO A 46 -2.60 -2.86 -4.98
CA PRO A 46 -2.45 -1.58 -5.65
C PRO A 46 -1.92 -1.71 -7.09
N SER A 47 -2.61 -1.06 -8.01
CA SER A 47 -2.21 -0.88 -9.40
C SER A 47 -2.10 0.61 -9.74
N PHE A 48 -1.21 0.92 -10.68
CA PHE A 48 -0.88 2.30 -11.06
C PHE A 48 -1.17 2.50 -12.53
N SER A 49 -1.91 3.57 -12.83
CA SER A 49 -2.18 4.00 -14.19
C SER A 49 -1.15 5.03 -14.64
N PRO A 50 -0.88 5.15 -15.96
CA PRO A 50 0.01 6.17 -16.52
C PRO A 50 -0.32 7.62 -16.14
N ASP A 51 -1.60 7.90 -15.83
CA ASP A 51 -2.08 9.21 -15.38
C ASP A 51 -1.79 9.50 -13.89
N GLY A 52 -1.12 8.59 -13.19
CA GLY A 52 -0.81 8.70 -11.75
C GLY A 52 -1.93 8.19 -10.84
N THR A 53 -3.04 7.67 -11.38
CA THR A 53 -4.13 7.10 -10.58
C THR A 53 -3.69 5.79 -9.92
N VAL A 54 -3.93 5.67 -8.61
CA VAL A 54 -3.74 4.43 -7.84
C VAL A 54 -5.09 3.79 -7.58
N ARG A 55 -5.23 2.50 -7.91
CA ARG A 55 -6.44 1.70 -7.63
C ARG A 55 -6.10 0.50 -6.76
N PHE A 56 -6.92 0.24 -5.75
CA PHE A 56 -6.85 -0.93 -4.88
C PHE A 56 -8.23 -1.19 -4.27
N VAL A 57 -8.47 -2.42 -3.82
CA VAL A 57 -9.64 -2.77 -3.02
C VAL A 57 -9.15 -3.15 -1.62
N GLN A 58 -9.58 -2.40 -0.61
CA GLN A 58 -9.23 -2.66 0.78
C GLN A 58 -9.98 -3.90 1.31
N ALA A 59 -9.27 -4.77 2.03
CA ALA A 59 -9.88 -5.88 2.75
C ALA A 59 -10.71 -5.39 3.95
N VAL A 60 -11.88 -6.01 4.16
CA VAL A 60 -12.85 -5.58 5.19
C VAL A 60 -12.23 -5.62 6.59
N SER A 61 -12.36 -4.50 7.32
CA SER A 61 -11.88 -4.34 8.70
C SER A 61 -10.37 -4.51 8.88
N GLN A 62 -9.57 -4.43 7.82
CA GLN A 62 -8.11 -4.47 7.89
C GLN A 62 -7.51 -3.07 7.88
N TYR A 63 -6.38 -2.89 8.56
CA TYR A 63 -5.72 -1.60 8.74
C TYR A 63 -4.21 -1.76 8.90
N GLY A 64 -3.48 -0.75 8.45
CA GLY A 64 -2.02 -0.80 8.42
C GLY A 64 -1.40 0.19 7.45
N LEU A 65 -0.13 -0.04 7.16
CA LEU A 65 0.69 0.71 6.23
C LEU A 65 1.19 -0.22 5.13
N ALA A 66 1.00 0.17 3.88
CA ALA A 66 1.64 -0.44 2.73
C ALA A 66 2.66 0.54 2.13
N GLU A 67 3.91 0.11 2.02
CA GLU A 67 4.95 0.80 1.25
C GLU A 67 5.11 0.07 -0.08
N VAL A 68 4.77 0.74 -1.18
CA VAL A 68 4.84 0.20 -2.53
C VAL A 68 6.02 0.85 -3.26
N GLU A 69 6.95 0.03 -3.72
CA GLU A 69 8.10 0.46 -4.50
C GLU A 69 7.76 0.30 -5.98
N ALA A 70 7.90 1.37 -6.75
CA ALA A 70 7.62 1.39 -8.18
C ALA A 70 8.74 2.09 -8.95
N GLU A 71 8.91 1.69 -10.19
CA GLU A 71 9.70 2.43 -11.18
C GLU A 71 8.75 3.21 -12.08
N VAL A 72 8.95 4.52 -12.12
CA VAL A 72 8.18 5.46 -12.94
C VAL A 72 9.12 6.04 -13.99
N GLY A 73 8.72 5.96 -15.25
CA GLY A 73 9.51 6.51 -16.34
C GLY A 73 8.67 6.73 -17.59
N ASN A 74 9.36 7.01 -18.68
CA ASN A 74 8.76 7.23 -19.99
C ASN A 74 9.49 6.36 -21.01
N THR A 75 8.76 5.72 -21.92
CA THR A 75 9.37 4.87 -22.95
C THR A 75 9.83 5.63 -24.19
N GLY A 76 9.47 6.91 -24.33
CA GLY A 76 9.70 7.66 -25.57
C GLY A 76 8.92 7.08 -26.76
N VAL A 77 9.11 7.66 -27.94
CA VAL A 77 8.26 7.40 -29.13
C VAL A 77 8.65 6.15 -29.93
N ALA A 78 9.92 5.71 -29.86
CA ALA A 78 10.37 4.49 -30.54
C ALA A 78 11.79 4.08 -30.09
N GLY A 79 11.91 3.22 -29.09
CA GLY A 79 13.19 2.64 -28.71
C GLY A 79 13.10 1.79 -27.45
N PRO A 80 14.06 0.87 -27.20
CA PRO A 80 14.15 0.19 -25.91
C PRO A 80 14.20 1.25 -24.79
N PRO A 81 13.65 0.97 -23.60
CA PRO A 81 13.47 1.95 -22.54
C PRO A 81 14.75 2.76 -22.34
N GLN A 82 14.70 4.03 -22.77
CA GLN A 82 15.78 4.96 -22.56
C GLN A 82 15.92 5.19 -21.05
N GLU A 83 17.15 5.31 -20.56
CA GLU A 83 17.42 5.62 -19.16
C GLU A 83 16.52 6.78 -18.69
N GLY A 84 15.67 6.51 -17.70
CA GLY A 84 14.63 7.44 -17.28
C GLY A 84 13.60 6.87 -16.31
N PHE A 85 13.84 5.68 -15.77
CA PHE A 85 13.02 5.13 -14.70
C PHE A 85 13.59 5.57 -13.36
N GLU A 86 12.80 6.35 -12.63
CA GLU A 86 13.07 6.72 -11.25
C GLU A 86 12.33 5.76 -10.32
N ARG A 87 13.01 5.37 -9.26
CA ARG A 87 12.41 4.56 -8.20
C ARG A 87 11.69 5.47 -7.21
N VAL A 88 10.41 5.20 -7.02
CA VAL A 88 9.56 5.93 -6.09
C VAL A 88 8.98 4.98 -5.05
N VAL A 89 8.78 5.49 -3.83
CA VAL A 89 8.11 4.77 -2.74
C VAL A 89 6.81 5.48 -2.43
N LEU A 90 5.70 4.76 -2.60
CA LEU A 90 4.37 5.23 -2.27
C LEU A 90 3.92 4.63 -0.94
N ARG A 91 3.34 5.46 -0.07
CA ARG A 91 2.84 5.03 1.24
C ARG A 91 1.32 5.11 1.25
N ILE A 92 0.68 3.95 1.37
CA ILE A 92 -0.78 3.83 1.52
C ILE A 92 -1.07 3.51 2.98
N ARG A 93 -1.74 4.44 3.68
CA ARG A 93 -2.16 4.25 5.07
C ARG A 93 -3.65 3.96 5.12
N ILE A 94 -4.00 2.75 5.56
CA ILE A 94 -5.38 2.37 5.85
C ILE A 94 -5.63 2.60 7.34
N ALA A 95 -6.42 3.62 7.65
CA ALA A 95 -6.74 3.98 9.02
C ALA A 95 -7.77 3.02 9.64
N ALA A 96 -7.57 2.65 10.91
CA ALA A 96 -8.57 1.96 11.69
C ALA A 96 -9.68 2.95 12.09
N VAL A 97 -10.77 2.98 11.33
CA VAL A 97 -11.94 3.83 11.64
C VAL A 97 -13.04 2.95 12.22
N ASN A 98 -13.40 3.20 13.48
CA ASN A 98 -14.52 2.59 14.22
C ASN A 98 -14.65 1.06 14.06
N GLN A 99 -13.60 0.32 14.40
CA GLN A 99 -13.65 -1.14 14.39
C GLN A 99 -14.53 -1.66 15.52
N PRO A 100 -15.36 -2.70 15.29
CA PRO A 100 -16.16 -3.30 16.35
C PRO A 100 -15.27 -3.87 17.45
N PRO A 101 -15.71 -3.83 18.73
CA PRO A 101 -14.95 -4.44 19.82
C PRO A 101 -14.78 -5.94 19.56
N SER A 102 -13.59 -6.47 19.84
CA SER A 102 -13.34 -7.91 19.87
C SER A 102 -13.24 -8.41 21.31
N CYS A 103 -13.65 -9.65 21.54
CA CYS A 103 -13.52 -10.32 22.82
C CYS A 103 -12.83 -11.68 22.60
N SER A 104 -11.68 -11.87 23.22
CA SER A 104 -10.97 -13.16 23.26
C SER A 104 -10.75 -13.54 24.72
N PHE A 105 -11.19 -14.74 25.11
CA PHE A 105 -10.87 -15.30 26.42
C PHE A 105 -9.61 -16.14 26.29
N PRO A 106 -8.45 -15.69 26.82
CA PRO A 106 -7.21 -16.46 26.71
C PRO A 106 -7.27 -17.78 27.49
N HIS A 107 -8.13 -17.84 28.51
CA HIS A 107 -8.36 -19.04 29.33
C HIS A 107 -9.84 -19.14 29.74
N PRO A 108 -10.38 -20.35 29.91
CA PRO A 108 -11.69 -20.54 30.52
C PRO A 108 -11.70 -19.99 31.94
N VAL A 109 -12.74 -19.25 32.30
CA VAL A 109 -12.98 -18.82 33.68
C VAL A 109 -13.79 -19.91 34.37
N PHE A 110 -13.22 -20.53 35.39
CA PHE A 110 -13.94 -21.44 36.27
C PHE A 110 -14.29 -20.72 37.56
N ALA A 111 -15.56 -20.74 37.94
CA ALA A 111 -16.02 -20.31 39.26
C ALA A 111 -16.50 -21.54 40.01
N THR A 112 -16.05 -21.70 41.26
CA THR A 112 -16.64 -22.66 42.18
C THR A 112 -18.01 -22.16 42.63
N GLN A 113 -18.94 -23.07 42.93
CA GLN A 113 -20.30 -22.72 43.32
C GLN A 113 -20.36 -21.86 44.60
N ASP A 114 -19.32 -21.92 45.43
CA ASP A 114 -19.15 -21.22 46.70
C ASP A 114 -18.30 -19.93 46.59
N ALA A 115 -18.01 -19.45 45.38
CA ALA A 115 -17.24 -18.22 45.16
C ALA A 115 -17.98 -16.92 45.57
N GLY A 116 -19.19 -17.04 46.13
CA GLY A 116 -19.96 -15.93 46.67
C GLY A 116 -19.55 -15.54 48.09
N PRO A 117 -19.92 -14.34 48.58
CA PRO A 117 -19.69 -13.95 49.96
C PRO A 117 -20.37 -14.93 50.92
N VAL A 118 -19.63 -15.41 51.93
CA VAL A 118 -20.24 -16.19 53.03
C VAL A 118 -20.98 -15.20 53.92
N GLU A 119 -22.31 -15.29 53.96
CA GLU A 119 -23.09 -14.56 54.97
C GLU A 119 -22.69 -15.08 56.36
N LYS A 120 -22.18 -14.20 57.21
CA LYS A 120 -21.92 -14.53 58.62
C LYS A 120 -23.26 -14.55 59.36
N GLY A 121 -23.76 -15.76 59.61
CA GLY A 121 -24.79 -16.02 60.63
C GLY A 121 -24.20 -16.15 62.03
#